data_AF-A0A1R0H253-F1
#
_entry.id   AF-A0A1R0H253-F1
#
_cell.length_a   1.000
_cell.length_b   1.000
_cell.length_c   1.000
_cell.angle_alpha   90.00
_cell.angle_beta   90.00
_cell.angle_gamma   90.00
#
_symmetry.space_group_name_H-M   'P 1'
#
loop_
_entity.id
_entity.type
_entity.pdbx_description
1 polymer ?
#
loop_
_entity_poly.entity_id
_entity_poly.type
_entity_poly.pdbx_seq_one_letter_code
_entity_poly.pdbx_strand_id
1 'polypeptide(L)'
;MSRTSNAGYDRHITVFSPEGRLYQVGLNIPSPNFEIFSLLEYAFKAISRDGLTSVGVRGDDCVVVAIQKKVPDKLLDPSTITHLFKITPTIGCVATGLIADARAQVTKARGEAAEFKYKYGYEISADLLAKRMANISQVYTQKAFMRPFGVSLMIIGIDQEKGPQLYKADPAGYFVGYKAVAAGAKQQEAMNYLEKKVKSTTDFSKSQTIEMVIDCLSSVLATNIKSSEIEIAICETGNPKFHILSTQEIDDLLIENHWKVEAHNCPQKHKIVDVRVPTCPLCNAPIPITRGENPNFRVEAHIRNGCKKVPGTTSNKPVYRSEKCNVHSCKTKGMVFTNCSKCQKKYCLTHRHEADHDCHPPTSKLVDMYSSGFTKLNSAFSGTNPHKSANKYKPLPLHSKSNTPSNKPAKKTGDCICS
;
A
#
# COMPACT_ATOMS: atom_id res chain seq x y z
N MET A 1 -32.91 -14.99 28.38
CA MET A 1 -31.84 -14.82 27.39
C MET A 1 -30.86 -15.96 27.56
N SER A 2 -30.81 -16.89 26.62
CA SER A 2 -29.80 -17.96 26.60
C SER A 2 -28.42 -17.32 26.42
N ARG A 3 -27.50 -17.55 27.36
CA ARG A 3 -26.08 -17.24 27.18
C ARG A 3 -25.40 -18.46 26.58
N THR A 4 -24.70 -18.22 25.46
CA THR A 4 -23.90 -19.13 24.62
C THR A 4 -23.98 -20.61 25.04
N SER A 5 -25.02 -21.30 24.58
CA SER A 5 -25.18 -22.73 24.84
C SER A 5 -24.57 -23.55 23.69
N ASN A 6 -23.74 -24.52 24.04
CA ASN A 6 -22.85 -25.19 23.11
C ASN A 6 -23.52 -26.47 22.54
N ALA A 7 -24.15 -26.37 21.37
CA ALA A 7 -24.73 -27.51 20.65
C ALA A 7 -23.83 -27.90 19.46
N GLY A 8 -23.38 -29.16 19.39
CA GLY A 8 -22.17 -29.56 18.65
C GLY A 8 -22.14 -29.34 17.13
N TYR A 9 -23.25 -29.54 16.42
CA TYR A 9 -23.28 -29.48 14.94
C TYR A 9 -23.52 -28.08 14.36
N ASP A 10 -23.96 -27.14 15.20
CA ASP A 10 -24.19 -25.72 14.87
C ASP A 10 -22.89 -24.99 14.48
N ARG A 11 -21.75 -25.66 14.57
CA ARG A 11 -20.45 -25.12 14.21
C ARG A 11 -19.85 -25.70 12.94
N HIS A 12 -20.55 -26.56 12.21
CA HIS A 12 -19.96 -27.25 11.05
C HIS A 12 -20.74 -27.08 9.75
N ILE A 13 -22.00 -26.67 9.84
CA ILE A 13 -22.94 -26.49 8.71
C ILE A 13 -23.85 -25.28 9.00
N THR A 14 -24.41 -24.66 7.96
CA THR A 14 -25.31 -23.50 8.07
C THR A 14 -26.63 -23.90 8.72
N VAL A 15 -26.64 -24.05 10.04
CA VAL A 15 -27.82 -24.35 10.83
C VAL A 15 -28.03 -23.26 11.87
N PHE A 16 -29.23 -23.25 12.45
CA PHE A 16 -29.57 -22.29 13.48
C PHE A 16 -28.99 -22.69 14.82
N SER A 17 -28.51 -21.67 15.51
CA SER A 17 -28.09 -21.74 16.89
C SER A 17 -29.27 -21.75 17.84
N PRO A 18 -29.05 -22.19 19.10
CA PRO A 18 -30.05 -22.07 20.16
C PRO A 18 -30.50 -20.61 20.40
N GLU A 19 -29.72 -19.63 19.97
CA GLU A 19 -30.03 -18.19 20.03
C GLU A 19 -30.64 -17.64 18.71
N GLY A 20 -30.89 -18.50 17.72
CA GLY A 20 -31.46 -18.12 16.43
C GLY A 20 -30.46 -17.46 15.46
N ARG A 21 -29.15 -17.60 15.70
CA ARG A 21 -28.08 -17.12 14.80
C ARG A 21 -27.64 -18.24 13.85
N LEU A 22 -26.99 -17.93 12.74
CA LEU A 22 -26.47 -18.94 11.80
C LEU A 22 -24.98 -19.20 12.05
N TYR A 23 -24.61 -20.20 12.87
CA TYR A 23 -23.20 -20.51 13.11
C TYR A 23 -22.64 -21.54 12.11
N GLN A 24 -21.33 -21.42 11.81
CA GLN A 24 -20.48 -22.48 11.24
C GLN A 24 -19.01 -22.00 11.25
N VAL A 25 -18.12 -22.86 11.74
CA VAL A 25 -16.66 -22.74 11.75
C VAL A 25 -16.16 -23.53 10.53
N GLY A 26 -15.33 -22.90 9.70
CA GLY A 26 -14.68 -23.58 8.58
C GLY A 26 -13.77 -24.72 9.06
N LEU A 27 -13.72 -25.81 8.28
CA LEU A 27 -12.86 -26.98 8.48
C LEU A 27 -11.42 -26.60 8.89
N ASN A 28 -10.97 -27.14 10.03
CA ASN A 28 -9.57 -27.34 10.44
C ASN A 28 -8.61 -26.14 10.38
N ILE A 29 -8.79 -25.13 11.25
CA ILE A 29 -7.66 -24.28 11.68
C ILE A 29 -7.69 -24.15 13.21
N PRO A 30 -6.74 -24.76 13.94
CA PRO A 30 -6.67 -24.61 15.39
C PRO A 30 -6.18 -23.19 15.72
N SER A 31 -7.10 -22.30 16.12
CA SER A 31 -6.77 -21.02 16.75
C SER A 31 -6.85 -21.17 18.28
N PRO A 32 -5.80 -20.80 19.04
CA PRO A 32 -5.76 -20.94 20.49
C PRO A 32 -6.70 -19.98 21.24
N ASN A 33 -7.29 -18.99 20.55
CA ASN A 33 -8.27 -18.06 21.13
C ASN A 33 -9.63 -18.36 20.50
N PHE A 34 -10.38 -19.24 21.15
CA PHE A 34 -11.63 -19.82 20.67
C PHE A 34 -12.82 -18.85 20.83
N GLU A 35 -12.78 -17.72 20.12
CA GLU A 35 -13.99 -16.94 19.85
C GLU A 35 -14.76 -17.61 18.70
N ILE A 36 -15.93 -18.17 18.99
CA ILE A 36 -16.79 -18.85 18.01
C ILE A 36 -17.52 -17.78 17.19
N PHE A 37 -17.15 -17.63 15.92
CA PHE A 37 -17.85 -16.78 14.96
C PHE A 37 -18.75 -17.60 14.04
N SER A 38 -19.91 -17.04 13.74
CA SER A 38 -20.86 -17.59 12.78
C SER A 38 -20.28 -17.56 11.35
N LEU A 39 -20.62 -18.47 10.42
CA LEU A 39 -20.01 -18.45 9.07
C LEU A 39 -20.25 -17.11 8.37
N LEU A 40 -21.41 -16.53 8.67
CA LEU A 40 -21.78 -15.23 8.19
C LEU A 40 -20.95 -14.15 8.87
N GLU A 41 -20.76 -14.20 10.19
CA GLU A 41 -19.84 -13.31 10.92
C GLU A 41 -18.38 -13.47 10.42
N TYR A 42 -17.95 -14.69 10.07
CA TYR A 42 -16.65 -14.95 9.46
C TYR A 42 -16.56 -14.36 8.06
N ALA A 43 -17.60 -14.49 7.23
CA ALA A 43 -17.65 -13.85 5.92
C ALA A 43 -17.59 -12.32 6.04
N PHE A 44 -18.29 -11.73 7.01
CA PHE A 44 -18.18 -10.30 7.32
C PHE A 44 -16.79 -9.91 7.82
N LYS A 45 -16.15 -10.72 8.66
CA LYS A 45 -14.77 -10.50 9.07
C LYS A 45 -13.78 -10.65 7.91
N ALA A 46 -14.05 -11.55 6.98
CA ALA A 46 -13.22 -11.76 5.80
C ALA A 46 -13.22 -10.53 4.88
N ILE A 47 -14.34 -9.77 4.82
CA ILE A 47 -14.40 -8.49 4.09
C ILE A 47 -13.35 -7.50 4.63
N SER A 48 -13.17 -7.46 5.94
CA SER A 48 -12.25 -6.53 6.60
C SER A 48 -10.80 -7.02 6.64
N ARG A 49 -10.55 -8.30 6.32
CA ARG A 49 -9.23 -8.94 6.45
C ARG A 49 -8.16 -8.30 5.56
N ASP A 50 -8.54 -7.91 4.35
CA ASP A 50 -7.60 -7.37 3.36
C ASP A 50 -7.19 -5.91 3.68
N GLY A 51 -7.78 -5.31 4.73
CA GLY A 51 -7.38 -3.97 5.19
C GLY A 51 -7.70 -2.85 4.19
N LEU A 52 -8.56 -3.12 3.22
CA LEU A 52 -9.07 -2.16 2.24
C LEU A 52 -10.40 -1.60 2.73
N THR A 53 -10.66 -0.36 2.36
CA THR A 53 -11.92 0.33 2.61
C THR A 53 -12.38 0.95 1.30
N SER A 54 -13.63 0.71 0.95
CA SER A 54 -14.32 1.32 -0.18
C SER A 54 -15.43 2.24 0.31
N VAL A 55 -15.68 3.31 -0.42
CA VAL A 55 -16.74 4.29 -0.15
C VAL A 55 -17.51 4.55 -1.44
N GLY A 56 -18.83 4.63 -1.36
CA GLY A 56 -19.70 5.07 -2.44
C GLY A 56 -20.58 6.22 -1.97
N VAL A 57 -20.78 7.22 -2.84
CA VAL A 57 -21.66 8.36 -2.62
C VAL A 57 -22.47 8.61 -3.89
N ARG A 58 -23.75 8.90 -3.71
CA ARG A 58 -24.70 9.25 -4.75
C ARG A 58 -24.97 10.75 -4.71
N GLY A 59 -24.65 11.44 -5.79
CA GLY A 59 -25.07 12.82 -6.04
C GLY A 59 -26.35 12.88 -6.86
N ASP A 60 -26.65 14.05 -7.40
CA ASP A 60 -27.91 14.31 -8.12
C ASP A 60 -27.85 13.79 -9.56
N ASP A 61 -26.72 14.04 -10.21
CA ASP A 61 -26.45 13.71 -11.60
C ASP A 61 -25.40 12.61 -11.77
N CYS A 62 -24.82 12.12 -10.67
CA CYS A 62 -23.80 11.09 -10.71
C CYS A 62 -23.79 10.18 -9.48
N VAL A 63 -23.10 9.06 -9.61
CA VAL A 63 -22.77 8.17 -8.50
C VAL A 63 -21.30 7.77 -8.60
N VAL A 64 -20.59 7.89 -7.48
CA VAL A 64 -19.15 7.70 -7.41
C VAL A 64 -18.83 6.61 -6.39
N VAL A 65 -17.90 5.73 -6.74
CA VAL A 65 -17.29 4.78 -5.81
C VAL A 65 -15.78 4.93 -5.85
N ALA A 66 -15.14 4.79 -4.70
CA ALA A 66 -13.69 4.70 -4.61
C ALA A 66 -13.25 3.61 -3.64
N ILE A 67 -12.03 3.12 -3.87
CA ILE A 67 -11.38 2.14 -3.01
C ILE A 67 -9.88 2.37 -2.99
N GLN A 68 -9.27 2.05 -1.84
CA GLN A 68 -7.81 2.01 -1.72
C GLN A 68 -7.19 1.00 -2.70
N LYS A 69 -6.12 1.43 -3.35
CA LYS A 69 -5.24 0.59 -4.15
C LYS A 69 -3.94 0.34 -3.39
N LYS A 70 -3.70 -0.90 -2.99
CA LYS A 70 -2.45 -1.31 -2.33
C LYS A 70 -1.69 -2.26 -3.24
N VAL A 71 -0.52 -1.81 -3.71
CA VAL A 71 0.42 -2.63 -4.46
C VAL A 71 1.54 -3.03 -3.51
N PRO A 72 1.56 -4.29 -3.01
CA PRO A 72 2.49 -4.69 -1.97
C PRO A 72 3.94 -4.82 -2.48
N ASP A 73 4.11 -5.20 -3.74
CA ASP A 73 5.41 -5.45 -4.35
C ASP A 73 5.58 -4.59 -5.60
N LYS A 74 6.77 -3.99 -5.75
CA LYS A 74 7.15 -3.16 -6.90
C LYS A 74 7.22 -3.95 -8.21
N LEU A 75 7.37 -5.27 -8.14
CA LEU A 75 7.42 -6.14 -9.31
C LEU A 75 6.03 -6.52 -9.83
N LEU A 76 4.97 -6.22 -9.09
CA LEU A 76 3.60 -6.42 -9.56
C LEU A 76 3.21 -5.28 -10.51
N ASP A 77 2.56 -5.64 -11.62
CA ASP A 77 1.94 -4.66 -12.51
C ASP A 77 0.72 -4.03 -11.82
N PRO A 78 0.77 -2.74 -11.46
CA PRO A 78 -0.32 -2.06 -10.77
C PRO A 78 -1.62 -2.03 -11.59
N SER A 79 -1.53 -2.07 -12.92
CA SER A 79 -2.71 -1.99 -13.79
C SER A 79 -3.62 -3.23 -13.66
N THR A 80 -3.06 -4.37 -13.25
CA THR A 80 -3.80 -5.63 -13.08
C THR A 80 -4.44 -5.78 -11.70
N ILE A 81 -4.06 -4.93 -10.75
CA ILE A 81 -4.60 -4.92 -9.39
C ILE A 81 -5.72 -3.89 -9.35
N THR A 82 -6.95 -4.37 -9.40
CA THR A 82 -8.13 -3.52 -9.29
C THR A 82 -9.26 -4.21 -8.54
N HIS A 83 -10.06 -3.38 -7.87
CA HIS A 83 -11.30 -3.78 -7.19
C HIS A 83 -12.55 -3.19 -7.86
N LEU A 84 -12.36 -2.42 -8.94
CA LEU A 84 -13.43 -1.84 -9.75
C LEU A 84 -13.67 -2.71 -10.97
N PHE A 85 -14.90 -3.17 -11.13
CA PHE A 85 -15.28 -4.09 -12.18
C PHE A 85 -16.47 -3.57 -12.95
N LYS A 86 -16.28 -3.43 -14.25
CA LYS A 86 -17.37 -3.21 -15.19
C LYS A 86 -18.20 -4.49 -15.34
N ILE A 87 -19.52 -4.40 -15.09
CA ILE A 87 -20.45 -5.51 -15.25
C ILE A 87 -21.15 -5.42 -16.61
N THR A 88 -21.72 -4.25 -16.91
CA THR A 88 -22.30 -3.91 -18.22
C THR A 88 -21.68 -2.60 -18.72
N PRO A 89 -22.03 -2.09 -19.92
CA PRO A 89 -21.61 -0.75 -20.35
C PRO A 89 -21.96 0.36 -19.35
N THR A 90 -23.09 0.24 -18.65
CA THR A 90 -23.69 1.28 -17.78
C THR A 90 -23.63 0.97 -16.29
N ILE A 91 -23.39 -0.30 -15.92
CA ILE A 91 -23.31 -0.75 -14.52
C ILE A 91 -21.89 -1.23 -14.22
N GLY A 92 -21.35 -0.73 -13.12
CA GLY A 92 -20.13 -1.25 -12.52
C GLY A 92 -20.30 -1.55 -11.05
N CYS A 93 -19.29 -2.18 -10.47
CA CYS A 93 -19.25 -2.42 -9.04
C CYS A 93 -17.84 -2.26 -8.48
N VAL A 94 -17.78 -1.91 -7.20
CA VAL A 94 -16.60 -2.12 -6.37
C VAL A 94 -16.82 -3.36 -5.51
N ALA A 95 -15.82 -4.24 -5.46
CA ALA A 95 -15.87 -5.47 -4.66
C ALA A 95 -14.80 -5.43 -3.55
N THR A 96 -15.27 -5.44 -2.31
CA THR A 96 -14.43 -5.28 -1.11
C THR A 96 -14.41 -6.55 -0.29
N GLY A 97 -13.21 -7.06 0.01
CA GLY A 97 -12.98 -8.35 0.66
C GLY A 97 -12.11 -9.26 -0.20
N LEU A 98 -12.26 -10.57 -0.04
CA LEU A 98 -11.44 -11.58 -0.71
C LEU A 98 -11.48 -11.45 -2.24
N ILE A 99 -10.36 -11.06 -2.85
CA ILE A 99 -10.30 -10.78 -4.31
C ILE A 99 -10.70 -11.98 -5.19
N ALA A 100 -10.43 -13.22 -4.76
CA ALA A 100 -10.82 -14.42 -5.48
C ALA A 100 -12.36 -14.57 -5.52
N ASP A 101 -13.02 -14.35 -4.39
CA ASP A 101 -14.48 -14.35 -4.29
C ASP A 101 -15.08 -13.17 -5.06
N ALA A 102 -14.42 -12.01 -5.04
CA ALA A 102 -14.83 -10.84 -5.80
C ALA A 102 -14.90 -11.15 -7.29
N ARG A 103 -13.83 -11.72 -7.87
CA ARG A 103 -13.79 -12.12 -9.28
C ARG A 103 -14.84 -13.17 -9.63
N ALA A 104 -15.11 -14.11 -8.73
CA ALA A 104 -16.16 -15.11 -8.91
C ALA A 104 -17.56 -14.47 -8.93
N GLN A 105 -17.85 -13.57 -8.00
CA GLN A 105 -19.12 -12.84 -7.97
C GLN A 105 -19.29 -11.90 -9.17
N VAL A 106 -18.24 -11.19 -9.58
CA VAL A 106 -18.26 -10.32 -10.77
C VAL A 106 -18.56 -11.13 -12.03
N THR A 107 -17.94 -12.29 -12.18
CA THR A 107 -18.21 -13.19 -13.31
C THR A 107 -19.66 -13.65 -13.32
N LYS A 108 -20.21 -13.98 -12.14
CA LYS A 108 -21.61 -14.35 -12.00
C LYS A 108 -22.56 -13.17 -12.28
N ALA A 109 -22.25 -11.98 -11.80
CA ALA A 109 -23.01 -10.76 -12.07
C ALA A 109 -23.06 -10.43 -13.57
N ARG A 110 -21.94 -10.59 -14.29
CA ARG A 110 -21.89 -10.44 -15.75
C ARG A 110 -22.78 -11.45 -16.47
N GLY A 111 -22.76 -12.71 -16.03
CA GLY A 111 -23.63 -13.75 -16.57
C GLY A 111 -25.11 -13.42 -16.36
N GLU A 112 -25.50 -13.05 -15.14
CA GLU A 112 -26.87 -12.69 -14.79
C GLU A 112 -27.37 -11.45 -15.56
N ALA A 113 -26.51 -10.43 -15.71
CA ALA A 113 -26.85 -9.24 -16.49
C ALA A 113 -27.02 -9.54 -18.00
N ALA A 114 -26.13 -10.35 -18.56
CA ALA A 114 -26.22 -10.77 -19.96
C ALA A 114 -27.45 -11.65 -20.21
N GLU A 115 -27.75 -12.58 -19.31
CA GLU A 115 -28.93 -13.44 -19.37
C GLU A 115 -30.22 -12.62 -19.26
N PHE A 116 -30.27 -11.64 -18.37
CA PHE A 116 -31.40 -10.72 -18.25
C PHE A 116 -31.65 -9.99 -19.58
N LYS A 117 -30.60 -9.39 -20.16
CA LYS A 117 -30.71 -8.69 -21.44
C LYS A 117 -31.16 -9.60 -22.57
N TYR A 118 -30.65 -10.84 -22.61
CA TYR A 118 -31.06 -11.83 -23.59
C TYR A 118 -32.55 -12.20 -23.45
N LYS A 119 -33.06 -12.37 -22.23
CA LYS A 119 -34.45 -12.76 -21.97
C LYS A 119 -35.46 -11.64 -22.18
N TYR A 120 -35.11 -10.42 -21.77
CA TYR A 120 -36.07 -9.31 -21.71
C TYR A 120 -35.83 -8.23 -22.79
N GLY A 121 -34.68 -8.24 -23.45
CA GLY A 121 -34.37 -7.32 -24.56
C GLY A 121 -33.89 -5.92 -24.14
N TYR A 122 -33.80 -5.62 -22.84
CA TYR A 122 -33.30 -4.36 -22.32
C TYR A 122 -32.24 -4.56 -21.22
N GLU A 123 -31.49 -3.50 -20.90
CA GLU A 123 -30.44 -3.56 -19.88
C GLU A 123 -31.03 -3.75 -18.48
N ILE A 124 -30.42 -4.63 -17.69
CA ILE A 124 -30.80 -4.80 -16.27
C ILE A 124 -30.51 -3.50 -15.51
N SER A 125 -31.40 -3.13 -14.59
CA SER A 125 -31.19 -2.01 -13.68
C SER A 125 -30.31 -2.40 -12.49
N ALA A 126 -29.66 -1.41 -11.85
CA ALA A 126 -28.73 -1.65 -10.75
C ALA A 126 -29.40 -2.32 -9.54
N ASP A 127 -30.66 -1.98 -9.27
CA ASP A 127 -31.46 -2.56 -8.18
C ASP A 127 -31.78 -4.04 -8.42
N LEU A 128 -32.19 -4.40 -9.64
CA LEU A 128 -32.49 -5.77 -10.02
C LEU A 128 -31.24 -6.64 -10.00
N LEU A 129 -30.10 -6.10 -10.48
CA LEU A 129 -28.83 -6.80 -10.40
C LEU A 129 -28.40 -7.01 -8.94
N ALA A 130 -28.49 -5.98 -8.09
CA ALA A 130 -28.17 -6.10 -6.67
C ALA A 130 -29.05 -7.14 -5.97
N LYS A 131 -30.37 -7.11 -6.22
CA LYS A 131 -31.32 -8.11 -5.71
C LYS A 131 -30.95 -9.51 -6.17
N ARG A 132 -30.60 -9.69 -7.44
CA ARG A 132 -30.23 -10.99 -7.99
C ARG A 132 -28.95 -11.52 -7.35
N MET A 133 -27.94 -10.68 -7.20
CA MET A 133 -26.69 -11.06 -6.53
C MET A 133 -26.90 -11.41 -5.05
N ALA A 134 -27.74 -10.67 -4.34
CA ALA A 134 -28.13 -11.00 -2.97
C ALA A 134 -28.87 -12.34 -2.87
N ASN A 135 -29.83 -12.61 -3.75
CA ASN A 135 -30.53 -13.90 -3.79
C ASN A 135 -29.57 -15.07 -4.06
N ILE A 136 -28.57 -14.87 -4.91
CA ILE A 136 -27.53 -15.86 -5.16
C ILE A 136 -26.71 -16.08 -3.89
N SER A 137 -26.23 -15.03 -3.23
CA SER A 137 -25.49 -15.12 -1.96
C SER A 137 -26.30 -15.83 -0.87
N GLN A 138 -27.60 -15.56 -0.80
CA GLN A 138 -28.52 -16.18 0.15
C GLN A 138 -28.57 -17.71 0.01
N VAL A 139 -28.44 -18.26 -1.21
CA VAL A 139 -28.38 -19.72 -1.40
C VAL A 139 -27.17 -20.32 -0.68
N TYR A 140 -26.05 -19.60 -0.60
CA TYR A 140 -24.84 -20.04 0.11
C TYR A 140 -24.98 -19.94 1.64
N THR A 141 -25.99 -19.23 2.15
CA THR A 141 -26.29 -19.18 3.59
C THR A 141 -27.24 -20.30 4.04
N GLN A 142 -27.93 -20.95 3.09
CA GLN A 142 -28.87 -22.04 3.38
C GLN A 142 -28.32 -23.44 3.04
N LYS A 143 -27.38 -23.53 2.08
CA LYS A 143 -26.83 -24.81 1.63
C LYS A 143 -25.52 -25.14 2.34
N ALA A 144 -25.56 -26.14 3.20
CA ALA A 144 -24.46 -26.57 4.07
C ALA A 144 -23.14 -26.99 3.38
N PHE A 145 -23.15 -27.33 2.09
CA PHE A 145 -21.95 -27.81 1.37
C PHE A 145 -21.04 -26.66 0.88
N MET A 146 -21.54 -25.42 0.81
CA MET A 146 -20.79 -24.27 0.33
C MET A 146 -20.63 -23.21 1.42
N ARG A 147 -19.53 -22.46 1.38
CA ARG A 147 -19.38 -21.26 2.23
C ARG A 147 -19.95 -20.01 1.54
N PRO A 148 -20.47 -19.03 2.30
CA PRO A 148 -20.73 -17.69 1.80
C PRO A 148 -19.47 -17.04 1.23
N PHE A 149 -19.68 -16.08 0.33
CA PHE A 149 -18.60 -15.28 -0.22
C PHE A 149 -18.10 -14.26 0.81
N GLY A 150 -16.79 -14.10 0.95
CA GLY A 150 -16.17 -13.13 1.85
C GLY A 150 -16.02 -11.74 1.23
N VAL A 151 -17.04 -11.27 0.51
CA VAL A 151 -17.03 -9.98 -0.21
C VAL A 151 -18.33 -9.22 -0.04
N SER A 152 -18.24 -7.89 -0.01
CA SER A 152 -19.38 -6.99 -0.20
C SER A 152 -19.24 -6.29 -1.55
N LEU A 153 -20.33 -6.24 -2.29
CA LEU A 153 -20.42 -5.51 -3.56
C LEU A 153 -21.12 -4.18 -3.33
N MET A 154 -20.55 -3.09 -3.83
CA MET A 154 -21.35 -1.90 -4.12
C MET A 154 -21.54 -1.80 -5.63
N ILE A 155 -22.77 -1.78 -6.06
CA ILE A 155 -23.19 -1.75 -7.46
C ILE A 155 -23.71 -0.34 -7.75
N ILE A 156 -23.19 0.26 -8.82
CA ILE A 156 -23.55 1.61 -9.25
C ILE A 156 -23.96 1.63 -10.71
N GLY A 157 -24.89 2.53 -11.02
CA GLY A 157 -25.37 2.75 -12.39
C GLY A 157 -26.38 3.90 -12.42
N ILE A 158 -26.74 4.33 -13.61
CA ILE A 158 -27.82 5.30 -13.83
C ILE A 158 -29.09 4.55 -14.21
N ASP A 159 -30.13 4.75 -13.42
CA ASP A 159 -31.48 4.32 -13.75
C ASP A 159 -32.19 5.43 -14.55
N GLN A 160 -32.94 5.05 -15.58
CA GLN A 160 -33.57 6.02 -16.48
C GLN A 160 -34.68 6.83 -15.80
N GLU A 161 -35.39 6.23 -14.83
CA GLU A 161 -36.53 6.86 -14.16
C GLU A 161 -36.10 7.48 -12.82
N LYS A 162 -35.18 6.82 -12.10
CA LYS A 162 -34.78 7.19 -10.74
C LYS A 162 -33.44 7.91 -10.66
N GLY A 163 -32.74 8.08 -11.78
CA GLY A 163 -31.42 8.71 -11.84
C GLY A 163 -30.30 7.84 -11.23
N PRO A 164 -29.23 8.44 -10.71
CA PRO A 164 -28.10 7.70 -10.15
C PRO A 164 -28.53 6.71 -9.06
N GLN A 165 -27.94 5.51 -9.05
CA GLN A 165 -28.24 4.46 -8.07
C GLN A 165 -26.96 3.89 -7.45
N LEU A 166 -27.03 3.65 -6.14
CA LEU A 166 -25.97 3.03 -5.34
C LEU A 166 -26.61 1.96 -4.46
N TYR A 167 -26.25 0.70 -4.71
CA TYR A 167 -26.73 -0.44 -3.93
C TYR A 167 -25.54 -1.15 -3.29
N LYS A 168 -25.70 -1.63 -2.06
CA LYS A 168 -24.75 -2.56 -1.44
C LYS A 168 -25.41 -3.92 -1.27
N ALA A 169 -24.72 -4.97 -1.65
CA ALA A 169 -25.08 -6.35 -1.36
C ALA A 169 -24.00 -7.00 -0.48
N ASP A 170 -24.43 -7.82 0.47
CA ASP A 170 -23.55 -8.46 1.46
C ASP A 170 -23.62 -10.00 1.40
N PRO A 171 -22.72 -10.70 2.12
CA PRO A 171 -22.68 -12.16 2.15
C PRO A 171 -23.94 -12.82 2.72
N ALA A 172 -24.76 -12.08 3.48
CA ALA A 172 -26.00 -12.60 4.06
C ALA A 172 -27.11 -12.78 3.01
N GLY A 173 -26.91 -12.19 1.82
CA GLY A 173 -27.97 -12.02 0.85
C GLY A 173 -28.87 -10.85 1.18
N TYR A 174 -28.40 -9.89 1.97
CA TYR A 174 -29.07 -8.62 2.15
C TYR A 174 -28.56 -7.63 1.09
N PHE A 175 -29.48 -6.85 0.53
CA PHE A 175 -29.16 -5.73 -0.34
C PHE A 175 -30.06 -4.54 -0.02
N VAL A 176 -29.50 -3.34 -0.14
CA VAL A 176 -30.28 -2.11 0.04
C VAL A 176 -29.62 -0.94 -0.70
N GLY A 177 -30.44 0.03 -1.10
CA GLY A 177 -29.99 1.25 -1.75
C GLY A 177 -29.54 2.28 -0.72
N TYR A 178 -28.49 3.03 -1.05
CA TYR A 178 -27.88 4.03 -0.17
C TYR A 178 -27.68 5.37 -0.86
N LYS A 179 -27.73 6.46 -0.09
CA LYS A 179 -27.20 7.77 -0.51
C LYS A 179 -25.68 7.79 -0.42
N ALA A 180 -25.14 7.21 0.64
CA ALA A 180 -23.71 6.99 0.81
C ALA A 180 -23.51 5.73 1.64
N VAL A 181 -22.47 4.95 1.33
CA VAL A 181 -22.16 3.71 2.06
C VAL A 181 -20.68 3.40 2.00
N ALA A 182 -20.16 2.75 3.05
CA ALA A 182 -18.81 2.22 3.09
C ALA A 182 -18.81 0.69 3.28
N ALA A 183 -17.69 0.06 2.92
CA ALA A 183 -17.41 -1.36 3.20
C ALA A 183 -15.91 -1.56 3.45
N GLY A 184 -15.56 -2.65 4.13
CA GLY A 184 -14.17 -3.01 4.43
C GLY A 184 -13.74 -2.66 5.86
N ALA A 185 -12.42 -2.58 6.06
CA ALA A 185 -11.82 -2.56 7.40
C ALA A 185 -12.22 -1.33 8.24
N LYS A 186 -12.47 -0.19 7.60
CA LYS A 186 -12.85 1.07 8.25
C LYS A 186 -14.29 1.49 7.94
N GLN A 187 -15.18 0.52 7.74
CA GLN A 187 -16.58 0.80 7.41
C GLN A 187 -17.25 1.68 8.48
N GLN A 188 -17.06 1.39 9.77
CA GLN A 188 -17.78 2.12 10.83
C GLN A 188 -17.36 3.59 10.89
N GLU A 189 -16.07 3.86 10.83
CA GLU A 189 -15.54 5.23 10.85
C GLU A 189 -15.96 6.01 9.60
N ALA A 190 -15.95 5.36 8.43
CA ALA A 190 -16.42 5.97 7.19
C ALA A 190 -17.92 6.26 7.21
N MET A 191 -18.75 5.34 7.71
CA MET A 191 -20.19 5.59 7.88
C MET A 191 -20.44 6.77 8.82
N ASN A 192 -19.74 6.84 9.96
CA ASN A 192 -19.87 7.96 10.90
C ASN A 192 -19.44 9.32 10.27
N TYR A 193 -18.47 9.31 9.37
CA TYR A 193 -18.06 10.49 8.62
C TYR A 193 -19.16 10.91 7.64
N LEU A 194 -19.66 9.96 6.84
CA LEU A 194 -20.67 10.19 5.82
C LEU A 194 -21.99 10.66 6.44
N GLU A 195 -22.45 10.07 7.54
CA GLU A 195 -23.68 10.47 8.23
C GLU A 195 -23.67 11.93 8.71
N LYS A 196 -22.49 12.46 9.06
CA LYS A 196 -22.35 13.87 9.47
C LYS A 196 -22.42 14.84 8.28
N LYS A 197 -21.99 14.40 7.10
CA LYS A 197 -21.79 15.23 5.91
C LYS A 197 -22.94 15.11 4.90
N VAL A 198 -23.49 13.91 4.74
CA VAL A 198 -24.55 13.55 3.79
C VAL A 198 -25.89 13.59 4.53
N LYS A 199 -26.53 14.76 4.55
CA LYS A 199 -27.89 14.90 5.09
C LYS A 199 -28.92 14.51 4.02
N SER A 200 -30.14 14.19 4.46
CA SER A 200 -31.20 13.74 3.55
C SER A 200 -31.61 14.80 2.51
N THR A 201 -31.32 16.07 2.74
CA THR A 201 -31.68 17.22 1.88
C THR A 201 -30.47 17.81 1.14
N THR A 202 -29.29 17.18 1.22
CA THR A 202 -28.09 17.71 0.57
C THR A 202 -27.99 17.15 -0.83
N ASP A 203 -28.23 18.03 -1.79
CA ASP A 203 -27.96 17.83 -3.20
C ASP A 203 -26.44 17.98 -3.42
N PHE A 204 -25.84 17.02 -4.12
CA PHE A 204 -24.41 17.03 -4.41
C PHE A 204 -24.19 17.10 -5.90
N SER A 205 -23.50 18.16 -6.33
CA SER A 205 -22.93 18.23 -7.68
C SER A 205 -21.87 17.14 -7.88
N LYS A 206 -21.54 16.86 -9.14
CA LYS A 206 -20.46 15.94 -9.51
C LYS A 206 -19.15 16.17 -8.75
N SER A 207 -18.63 17.39 -8.75
CA SER A 207 -17.36 17.71 -8.08
C SER A 207 -17.43 17.45 -6.57
N GLN A 208 -18.51 17.90 -5.92
CA GLN A 208 -18.72 17.70 -4.49
C GLN A 208 -18.89 16.21 -4.13
N THR A 209 -19.49 15.42 -5.01
CA THR A 209 -19.64 13.97 -4.83
C THR A 209 -18.29 13.26 -4.85
N ILE A 210 -17.42 13.62 -5.80
CA ILE A 210 -16.05 13.09 -5.90
C ILE A 210 -15.23 13.53 -4.67
N GLU A 211 -15.27 14.81 -4.32
CA GLU A 211 -14.60 15.37 -3.14
C GLU A 211 -15.03 14.64 -1.86
N MET A 212 -16.33 14.41 -1.67
CA MET A 212 -16.86 13.70 -0.50
C MET A 212 -16.26 12.30 -0.33
N VAL A 213 -16.12 11.56 -1.43
CA VAL A 213 -15.54 10.21 -1.42
C VAL A 213 -14.04 10.26 -1.07
N ILE A 214 -13.29 11.19 -1.66
CA ILE A 214 -11.86 11.37 -1.41
C ILE A 214 -11.62 11.82 0.04
N ASP A 215 -12.37 12.82 0.51
CA ASP A 215 -12.26 13.36 1.87
C ASP A 215 -12.63 12.32 2.91
N CYS A 216 -13.68 11.52 2.66
CA CYS A 216 -14.05 10.43 3.55
C CYS A 216 -12.91 9.40 3.66
N LEU A 217 -12.33 8.96 2.55
CA LEU A 217 -11.22 8.01 2.57
C LEU A 217 -9.97 8.61 3.23
N SER A 218 -9.61 9.84 2.88
CA SER A 218 -8.46 10.55 3.46
C SER A 218 -8.60 10.72 4.97
N SER A 219 -9.78 11.15 5.44
CA SER A 219 -10.07 11.34 6.86
C SER A 219 -10.02 10.03 7.65
N VAL A 220 -10.58 8.96 7.11
CA VAL A 220 -10.69 7.67 7.80
C VAL A 220 -9.35 6.92 7.84
N LEU A 221 -8.52 7.10 6.82
CA LEU A 221 -7.18 6.52 6.75
C LEU A 221 -6.11 7.38 7.42
N ALA A 222 -6.43 8.64 7.74
CA ALA A 222 -5.51 9.62 8.30
C ALA A 222 -4.23 9.78 7.46
N THR A 223 -4.37 9.70 6.13
CA THR A 223 -3.27 9.76 5.16
C THR A 223 -3.66 10.61 3.97
N ASN A 224 -2.73 11.43 3.48
CA ASN A 224 -2.86 12.07 2.18
C ASN A 224 -2.71 11.02 1.09
N ILE A 225 -3.81 10.69 0.42
CA ILE A 225 -3.89 9.65 -0.59
C ILE A 225 -3.31 10.19 -1.89
N LYS A 226 -2.37 9.46 -2.49
CA LYS A 226 -1.89 9.75 -3.86
C LYS A 226 -2.84 9.16 -4.89
N SER A 227 -2.86 9.71 -6.09
CA SER A 227 -3.62 9.15 -7.23
C SER A 227 -3.31 7.67 -7.52
N SER A 228 -2.07 7.23 -7.27
CA SER A 228 -1.67 5.82 -7.43
C SER A 228 -2.21 4.88 -6.34
N GLU A 229 -2.70 5.41 -5.23
CA GLU A 229 -3.13 4.67 -4.03
C GLU A 229 -4.65 4.59 -3.91
N ILE A 230 -5.39 5.09 -4.90
CA ILE A 230 -6.86 5.08 -4.95
C ILE A 230 -7.33 4.77 -6.37
N GLU A 231 -8.43 4.04 -6.47
CA GLU A 231 -9.18 3.90 -7.70
C GLU A 231 -10.56 4.53 -7.52
N ILE A 232 -10.99 5.30 -8.50
CA ILE A 232 -12.29 5.98 -8.50
C ILE A 232 -13.02 5.59 -9.77
N ALA A 233 -14.31 5.28 -9.65
CA ALA A 233 -15.20 5.15 -10.80
C ALA A 233 -16.48 5.96 -10.61
N ILE A 234 -17.03 6.41 -11.73
CA ILE A 234 -18.20 7.26 -11.80
C ILE A 234 -19.16 6.78 -12.89
N CYS A 235 -20.46 6.92 -12.63
CA CYS A 235 -21.50 6.93 -13.66
C CYS A 235 -22.23 8.28 -13.59
N GLU A 236 -22.52 8.88 -14.74
CA GLU A 236 -23.14 10.22 -14.85
C GLU A 236 -24.42 10.14 -15.67
N THR A 237 -25.45 10.92 -15.33
CA THR A 237 -26.72 10.94 -16.07
C THR A 237 -26.51 11.36 -17.53
N GLY A 238 -25.63 12.34 -17.79
CA GLY A 238 -25.30 12.79 -19.15
C GLY A 238 -24.47 11.78 -19.96
N ASN A 239 -23.73 10.89 -19.28
CA ASN A 239 -22.97 9.80 -19.91
C ASN A 239 -23.04 8.56 -19.00
N PRO A 240 -24.08 7.71 -19.15
CA PRO A 240 -24.38 6.65 -18.18
C PRO A 240 -23.38 5.49 -18.22
N LYS A 241 -22.28 5.61 -18.95
CA LYS A 241 -21.22 4.61 -19.01
C LYS A 241 -20.48 4.56 -17.67
N PHE A 242 -20.21 3.35 -17.19
CA PHE A 242 -19.30 3.17 -16.07
C PHE A 242 -17.87 3.51 -16.51
N HIS A 243 -17.34 4.61 -15.98
CA HIS A 243 -16.02 5.15 -16.27
C HIS A 243 -15.11 5.01 -15.04
N ILE A 244 -13.96 4.35 -15.21
CA ILE A 244 -12.92 4.28 -14.19
C ILE A 244 -11.95 5.41 -14.51
N LEU A 245 -11.73 6.31 -13.55
CA LEU A 245 -10.85 7.45 -13.72
C LEU A 245 -9.39 6.98 -13.84
N SER A 246 -8.68 7.56 -14.79
CA SER A 246 -7.24 7.42 -14.95
C SER A 246 -6.50 8.13 -13.81
N THR A 247 -5.25 7.73 -13.58
CA THR A 247 -4.40 8.35 -12.57
C THR A 247 -4.23 9.86 -12.81
N GLN A 248 -4.21 10.31 -14.07
CA GLN A 248 -4.13 11.73 -14.42
C GLN A 248 -5.40 12.49 -14.03
N GLU A 249 -6.58 11.96 -14.37
CA GLU A 249 -7.86 12.55 -13.94
C GLU A 249 -7.96 12.65 -12.41
N ILE A 250 -7.49 11.62 -11.69
CA ILE A 250 -7.46 11.63 -10.23
C ILE A 250 -6.44 12.66 -9.70
N ASP A 251 -5.25 12.76 -10.30
CA ASP A 251 -4.27 13.77 -9.91
C ASP A 251 -4.81 15.19 -10.08
N ASP A 252 -5.47 15.47 -11.21
CA ASP A 252 -6.07 16.78 -11.46
C ASP A 252 -7.13 17.13 -10.40
N LEU A 253 -7.97 16.15 -10.03
CA LEU A 253 -8.95 16.30 -8.95
C LEU A 253 -8.28 16.52 -7.58
N LEU A 254 -7.16 15.87 -7.29
CA LEU A 254 -6.42 16.06 -6.04
C LEU A 254 -5.69 17.41 -6.00
N ILE A 255 -5.20 17.89 -7.14
CA ILE A 255 -4.48 19.17 -7.28
C ILE A 255 -5.46 20.34 -7.21
N GLU A 256 -6.66 20.25 -7.78
CA GLU A 256 -7.69 21.28 -7.61
C GLU A 256 -8.07 21.51 -6.15
N ASN A 257 -8.04 20.45 -5.35
CA ASN A 257 -8.40 20.47 -3.94
C ASN A 257 -7.25 20.87 -2.99
N HIS A 258 -6.00 20.85 -3.47
CA HIS A 258 -4.92 21.59 -2.83
C HIS A 258 -5.00 23.04 -3.28
N TRP A 259 -5.61 23.91 -2.44
CA TRP A 259 -5.58 25.38 -2.52
C TRP A 259 -4.56 25.89 -3.54
N LYS A 260 -4.99 26.07 -4.79
CA LYS A 260 -4.11 26.65 -5.80
C LYS A 260 -3.68 28.00 -5.24
N VAL A 261 -2.38 28.28 -5.29
CA VAL A 261 -1.84 29.58 -4.86
C VAL A 261 -2.55 30.72 -5.59
N GLU A 262 -3.09 30.44 -6.77
CA GLU A 262 -3.88 31.34 -7.60
C GLU A 262 -5.29 31.63 -7.07
N ALA A 263 -5.89 30.70 -6.31
CA ALA A 263 -7.24 30.83 -5.73
C ALA A 263 -7.27 31.70 -4.46
N HIS A 264 -6.13 32.27 -4.05
CA HIS A 264 -6.05 33.23 -2.97
C HIS A 264 -5.22 34.44 -3.31
N ASN A 265 -5.69 35.60 -2.84
CA ASN A 265 -5.03 36.87 -3.04
C ASN A 265 -3.87 37.04 -2.04
N CYS A 266 -2.92 36.10 -2.04
CA CYS A 266 -1.73 36.20 -1.20
C CYS A 266 -0.86 37.35 -1.71
N PRO A 267 -0.46 38.30 -0.85
CA PRO A 267 0.47 39.36 -1.22
C PRO A 267 1.83 38.84 -1.71
N GLN A 268 2.13 37.55 -1.50
CA GLN A 268 3.39 36.91 -1.87
C GLN A 268 3.22 35.74 -2.88
N LYS A 269 2.27 35.86 -3.81
CA LYS A 269 2.02 34.89 -4.90
C LYS A 269 3.28 34.49 -5.69
N HIS A 270 4.27 35.38 -5.81
CA HIS A 270 5.49 35.16 -6.60
C HIS A 270 6.70 34.65 -5.81
N LYS A 271 6.54 34.34 -4.50
CA LYS A 271 7.67 34.01 -3.60
C LYS A 271 7.64 32.58 -3.04
N ILE A 272 6.80 31.71 -3.58
CA ILE A 272 6.74 30.31 -3.14
C ILE A 272 7.87 29.55 -3.85
N VAL A 273 9.07 29.64 -3.27
CA VAL A 273 10.10 28.63 -3.46
C VAL A 273 9.70 27.46 -2.58
N ASP A 274 9.64 26.25 -3.14
CA ASP A 274 9.31 25.02 -2.42
C ASP A 274 10.34 24.81 -1.29
N VAL A 275 10.04 25.29 -0.07
CA VAL A 275 10.98 25.26 1.06
C VAL A 275 10.95 23.87 1.67
N ARG A 276 11.68 22.95 1.05
CA ARG A 276 11.90 21.62 1.61
C ARG A 276 12.94 21.71 2.71
N VAL A 277 12.63 21.14 3.86
CA VAL A 277 13.60 21.03 4.96
C VAL A 277 14.60 19.92 4.58
N PRO A 278 15.87 20.25 4.33
CA PRO A 278 16.86 19.25 3.97
C PRO A 278 17.08 18.29 5.15
N THR A 279 17.19 16.99 4.88
CA THR A 279 17.57 16.00 5.87
C THR A 279 19.08 15.76 5.81
N CYS A 280 19.70 15.60 6.98
CA CYS A 280 21.10 15.25 7.05
C CYS A 280 21.31 13.81 6.53
N PRO A 281 22.19 13.56 5.54
CA PRO A 281 22.45 12.21 5.04
C PRO A 281 23.16 11.31 6.07
N LEU A 282 23.74 11.87 7.13
CA LEU A 282 24.49 11.12 8.15
C LEU A 282 23.64 10.74 9.37
N CYS A 283 22.66 11.57 9.76
CA CYS A 283 21.84 11.34 10.96
C CYS A 283 20.33 11.24 10.72
N ASN A 284 19.89 11.46 9.48
CA ASN A 284 18.48 11.60 9.11
C ASN A 284 17.70 12.67 9.90
N ALA A 285 18.39 13.56 10.63
CA ALA A 285 17.74 14.67 11.31
C ALA A 285 17.33 15.75 10.30
N PRO A 286 16.11 16.31 10.40
CA PRO A 286 15.71 17.47 9.61
C PRO A 286 16.53 18.68 10.05
N ILE A 287 17.11 19.41 9.08
CA ILE A 287 17.94 20.58 9.31
C ILE A 287 17.14 21.83 8.93
N PRO A 288 16.63 22.61 9.91
CA PRO A 288 15.88 23.82 9.62
C PRO A 288 16.79 24.87 8.96
N ILE A 289 16.32 25.39 7.82
CA ILE A 289 16.95 26.44 7.04
C ILE A 289 16.23 27.76 7.28
N THR A 290 16.98 28.85 7.37
CA THR A 290 16.40 30.21 7.40
C THR A 290 16.08 30.68 5.98
N ARG A 291 15.14 31.63 5.84
CA ARG A 291 14.71 32.12 4.52
C ARG A 291 15.89 32.78 3.80
N GLY A 292 16.24 32.28 2.60
CA GLY A 292 17.35 32.78 1.79
C GLY A 292 18.70 32.10 2.04
N GLU A 293 18.77 31.17 3.00
CA GLU A 293 19.99 30.41 3.27
C GLU A 293 20.09 29.20 2.34
N ASN A 294 21.27 28.98 1.74
CA ASN A 294 21.48 27.85 0.84
C ASN A 294 21.43 26.52 1.63
N PRO A 295 20.56 25.56 1.27
CA PRO A 295 20.43 24.28 1.97
C PRO A 295 21.75 23.51 2.10
N ASN A 296 22.60 23.54 1.07
CA ASN A 296 23.86 22.80 1.08
C ASN A 296 24.81 23.33 2.15
N PHE A 297 24.97 24.66 2.27
CA PHE A 297 25.83 25.26 3.29
C PHE A 297 25.31 24.98 4.70
N ARG A 298 23.98 25.00 4.91
CA ARG A 298 23.38 24.69 6.21
C ARG A 298 23.61 23.24 6.62
N VAL A 299 23.41 22.30 5.69
CA VAL A 299 23.66 20.87 5.90
C VAL A 299 25.13 20.63 6.21
N GLU A 300 26.03 21.28 5.45
CA GLU A 300 27.47 21.16 5.66
C GLU A 300 27.92 21.73 7.01
N ALA A 301 27.36 22.87 7.44
CA ALA A 301 27.63 23.45 8.75
C ALA A 301 27.15 22.52 9.89
N HIS A 302 25.99 21.88 9.74
CA HIS A 302 25.53 20.86 10.70
C HIS A 302 26.51 19.68 10.80
N ILE A 303 27.01 19.20 9.66
CA ILE A 303 28.00 18.13 9.61
C ILE A 303 29.27 18.59 10.34
N ARG A 304 29.86 19.73 9.95
CA ARG A 304 31.11 20.27 10.50
C ARG A 304 31.04 20.57 12.00
N ASN A 305 29.90 20.99 12.52
CA ASN A 305 29.71 21.30 13.94
C ASN A 305 29.50 20.05 14.82
N GLY A 306 29.70 18.85 14.27
CA GLY A 306 29.67 17.59 14.99
C GLY A 306 28.26 17.04 15.06
N CYS A 307 27.79 16.49 13.95
CA CYS A 307 26.54 15.73 13.84
C CYS A 307 26.45 14.67 14.97
N LYS A 308 25.52 14.83 15.93
CA LYS A 308 25.50 14.07 17.20
C LYS A 308 24.58 12.85 17.25
N LYS A 309 23.68 12.67 16.29
CA LYS A 309 22.68 11.59 16.30
C LYS A 309 23.07 10.51 15.31
N VAL A 310 23.38 9.30 15.75
CA VAL A 310 23.56 8.16 14.83
C VAL A 310 22.17 7.63 14.43
N PRO A 311 21.90 7.37 13.14
CA PRO A 311 20.61 6.85 12.69
C PRO A 311 20.19 5.62 13.51
N GLY A 312 19.00 5.64 14.10
CA GLY A 312 18.45 4.52 14.86
C GLY A 312 18.95 4.36 16.31
N THR A 313 19.68 5.32 16.87
CA THR A 313 20.15 5.26 18.28
C THR A 313 19.83 6.53 19.08
N THR A 314 19.74 6.41 20.41
CA THR A 314 19.61 7.53 21.36
C THR A 314 20.95 8.13 21.79
N SER A 315 22.06 7.71 21.17
CA SER A 315 23.39 8.15 21.56
C SER A 315 23.67 9.58 21.10
N ASN A 316 24.20 10.41 22.00
CA ASN A 316 24.73 11.75 21.69
C ASN A 316 26.20 11.74 21.22
N LYS A 317 26.75 10.55 20.94
CA LYS A 317 28.11 10.42 20.40
C LYS A 317 28.10 10.92 18.94
N PRO A 318 29.10 11.73 18.54
CA PRO A 318 29.16 12.25 17.18
C PRO A 318 29.25 11.10 16.17
N VAL A 319 28.50 11.20 15.07
CA VAL A 319 28.44 10.22 13.98
C VAL A 319 29.83 9.98 13.39
N TYR A 320 30.69 10.99 13.42
CA TYR A 320 32.09 10.89 13.03
C TYR A 320 33.00 11.69 13.97
N ARG A 321 34.24 11.25 14.15
CA ARG A 321 35.27 12.02 14.88
C ARG A 321 36.00 12.92 13.89
N SER A 322 35.75 14.23 13.91
CA SER A 322 36.51 15.17 13.09
C SER A 322 37.97 15.17 13.57
N GLU A 323 38.88 14.72 12.72
CA GLU A 323 40.31 14.75 13.02
C GLU A 323 40.84 16.19 12.84
N LYS A 324 41.93 16.53 13.56
CA LYS A 324 42.58 17.84 13.45
C LYS A 324 43.83 17.70 12.59
N CYS A 325 44.11 18.70 11.77
CA CYS A 325 45.39 18.80 11.07
C CYS A 325 46.53 18.92 12.10
N ASN A 326 47.65 18.25 11.84
CA ASN A 326 48.80 18.29 12.75
C ASN A 326 49.70 19.53 12.57
N VAL A 327 49.35 20.45 11.66
CA VAL A 327 50.01 21.76 11.53
C VAL A 327 49.47 22.71 12.60
N HIS A 328 50.35 23.29 13.42
CA HIS A 328 49.99 24.06 14.62
C HIS A 328 49.15 25.33 14.33
N SER A 329 49.27 25.90 13.13
CA SER A 329 48.47 27.07 12.68
C SER A 329 47.15 26.68 11.99
N CYS A 330 46.94 25.40 11.67
CA CYS A 330 45.80 24.96 10.87
C CYS A 330 44.58 24.64 11.74
N LYS A 331 43.48 25.41 11.55
CA LYS A 331 42.21 25.21 12.25
C LYS A 331 41.24 24.27 11.52
N THR A 332 41.64 23.68 10.39
CA THR A 332 40.79 22.84 9.54
C THR A 332 40.42 21.54 10.25
N LYS A 333 39.12 21.30 10.42
CA LYS A 333 38.52 20.05 10.88
C LYS A 333 37.60 19.54 9.78
N GLY A 334 37.70 18.27 9.43
CA GLY A 334 36.99 17.72 8.27
C GLY A 334 36.87 16.20 8.31
N MET A 335 36.24 15.64 7.28
CA MET A 335 36.07 14.19 7.12
C MET A 335 37.19 13.54 6.30
N VAL A 336 37.94 14.33 5.51
CA VAL A 336 38.99 13.83 4.61
C VAL A 336 40.35 14.32 5.08
N PHE A 337 41.15 13.39 5.60
CA PHE A 337 42.55 13.59 5.98
C PHE A 337 43.41 12.54 5.29
N THR A 338 44.62 12.95 4.92
CA THR A 338 45.62 12.07 4.33
C THR A 338 46.76 11.87 5.31
N ASN A 339 47.24 10.64 5.43
CA ASN A 339 48.45 10.36 6.19
C ASN A 339 49.66 10.70 5.32
N CYS A 340 50.60 11.46 5.86
CA CYS A 340 51.86 11.70 5.16
C CYS A 340 52.68 10.40 5.13
N SER A 341 53.17 10.01 3.96
CA SER A 341 53.89 8.75 3.76
C SER A 341 55.19 8.64 4.58
N LYS A 342 55.85 9.77 4.89
CA LYS A 342 57.11 9.81 5.64
C LYS A 342 56.95 9.92 7.15
N CYS A 343 56.13 10.86 7.63
CA CYS A 343 55.98 11.09 9.08
C CYS A 343 54.80 10.34 9.70
N GLN A 344 53.92 9.73 8.89
CA GLN A 344 52.71 9.00 9.29
C GLN A 344 51.70 9.81 10.11
N LYS A 345 51.87 11.15 10.17
CA LYS A 345 50.92 12.06 10.81
C LYS A 345 49.84 12.49 9.82
N LYS A 346 48.69 12.92 10.35
CA LYS A 346 47.49 13.23 9.58
C LYS A 346 47.41 14.72 9.24
N TYR A 347 47.12 15.04 7.97
CA TYR A 347 47.04 16.40 7.47
C TYR A 347 45.79 16.63 6.62
N CYS A 348 45.27 17.86 6.63
CA CYS A 348 44.16 18.24 5.76
C CYS A 348 44.63 18.37 4.30
N LEU A 349 43.69 18.44 3.36
CA LEU A 349 44.01 18.49 1.92
C LEU A 349 44.95 19.64 1.52
N THR A 350 44.92 20.77 2.24
CA THR A 350 45.82 21.91 2.01
C THR A 350 47.23 21.73 2.57
N HIS A 351 47.44 20.77 3.47
CA HIS A 351 48.76 20.49 4.07
C HIS A 351 49.20 19.04 3.83
N ARG A 352 48.66 18.40 2.79
CA ARG A 352 48.86 16.97 2.53
C ARG A 352 50.26 16.64 2.01
N HIS A 353 50.93 17.61 1.39
CA HIS A 353 52.25 17.39 0.81
C HIS A 353 53.34 17.69 1.84
N GLU A 354 54.49 17.05 1.67
CA GLU A 354 55.64 17.15 2.58
C GLU A 354 56.18 18.57 2.72
N ALA A 355 55.98 19.42 1.70
CA ALA A 355 56.41 20.82 1.71
C ALA A 355 55.51 21.73 2.59
N ASP A 356 54.27 21.30 2.84
CA ASP A 356 53.26 22.13 3.52
C ASP A 356 53.27 21.96 5.04
N HIS A 357 54.15 21.09 5.56
CA HIS A 357 54.30 20.84 6.99
C HIS A 357 55.73 20.47 7.32
N ASP A 358 56.08 20.60 8.60
CA ASP A 358 57.39 20.19 9.09
C ASP A 358 57.46 18.65 9.17
N CYS A 359 57.79 18.04 8.03
CA CYS A 359 57.77 16.60 7.85
C CYS A 359 59.09 15.98 8.33
N HIS A 360 59.05 15.37 9.52
CA HIS A 360 60.16 14.57 10.02
C HIS A 360 59.78 13.09 10.10
N PRO A 361 60.64 12.17 9.61
CA PRO A 361 60.42 10.75 9.78
C PRO A 361 60.33 10.42 11.28
N PRO A 362 59.48 9.47 11.68
CA PRO A 362 59.37 9.08 13.08
C PRO A 362 60.74 8.60 13.57
N THR A 363 61.26 9.23 14.63
CA THR A 363 62.52 8.80 15.24
C THR A 363 62.34 7.37 15.76
N SER A 364 63.20 6.47 15.30
CA SER A 364 63.17 5.05 15.64
C SER A 364 63.49 4.84 17.12
N LYS A 365 62.47 4.74 17.98
CA LYS A 365 62.52 3.90 19.17
C LYS A 365 61.78 2.61 18.88
N LEU A 366 62.39 1.75 18.06
CA LEU A 366 61.97 0.37 17.82
C LEU A 366 63.20 -0.53 17.60
N VAL A 367 63.95 -0.72 18.69
CA VAL A 367 64.51 -2.02 19.03
C VAL A 367 63.97 -2.29 20.44
N ASP A 368 63.46 -3.49 20.70
CA ASP A 368 62.74 -3.93 21.92
C ASP A 368 61.21 -3.79 21.92
N MET A 369 60.54 -4.41 20.95
CA MET A 369 59.14 -4.86 21.15
C MET A 369 58.72 -6.06 20.28
N TYR A 370 59.68 -6.81 19.73
CA TYR A 370 59.47 -8.08 19.04
C TYR A 370 60.11 -9.23 19.82
N SER A 371 59.78 -9.40 21.10
CA SER A 371 60.14 -10.57 21.93
C SER A 371 59.34 -10.59 23.25
N SER A 372 58.01 -10.58 23.17
CA SER A 372 57.10 -11.00 24.26
C SER A 372 55.65 -10.76 23.86
N GLY A 373 54.89 -11.83 23.64
CA GLY A 373 53.46 -11.74 23.33
C GLY A 373 52.90 -12.83 22.44
N PHE A 374 53.74 -13.75 21.97
CA PHE A 374 53.33 -15.07 21.50
C PHE A 374 53.04 -15.96 22.73
N THR A 375 51.92 -15.72 23.43
CA THR A 375 51.25 -16.67 24.36
C THR A 375 50.09 -15.96 25.05
N LYS A 376 48.90 -16.01 24.46
CA LYS A 376 47.57 -16.07 25.10
C LYS A 376 46.49 -15.67 24.09
N LEU A 377 46.24 -16.54 23.12
CA LEU A 377 44.92 -16.74 22.50
C LEU A 377 44.86 -18.21 22.07
N ASN A 378 45.07 -19.08 23.05
CA ASN A 378 44.77 -20.51 23.05
C ASN A 378 44.59 -20.89 24.53
N SER A 379 43.36 -20.80 25.04
CA SER A 379 42.85 -21.58 26.19
C SER A 379 41.56 -20.95 26.75
N ALA A 380 40.49 -20.96 25.96
CA ALA A 380 39.13 -20.99 26.49
C ALA A 380 38.31 -21.81 25.48
N PHE A 381 38.16 -23.09 25.83
CA PHE A 381 37.44 -24.19 25.17
C PHE A 381 38.33 -25.38 24.77
N SER A 382 38.73 -26.13 25.80
CA SER A 382 39.00 -27.57 25.68
C SER A 382 38.66 -28.24 27.02
N GLY A 383 37.88 -29.32 26.93
CA GLY A 383 37.37 -30.17 28.00
C GLY A 383 35.85 -30.29 27.87
N THR A 384 35.24 -31.38 27.42
CA THR A 384 35.65 -32.79 27.37
C THR A 384 34.80 -33.58 26.34
N ASN A 385 35.45 -34.46 25.56
CA ASN A 385 35.09 -35.81 25.04
C ASN A 385 33.61 -36.33 25.01
N PRO A 386 33.31 -37.46 24.33
CA PRO A 386 33.52 -37.89 22.92
C PRO A 386 32.21 -38.47 22.29
N HIS A 387 32.30 -39.04 21.09
CA HIS A 387 31.42 -40.06 20.43
C HIS A 387 30.72 -39.69 19.12
N LYS A 388 31.25 -40.32 18.05
CA LYS A 388 30.56 -41.11 17.01
C LYS A 388 29.09 -40.78 16.75
N SER A 389 28.77 -40.41 15.50
CA SER A 389 28.20 -41.34 14.50
C SER A 389 27.78 -40.61 13.24
N ALA A 390 27.93 -41.30 12.12
CA ALA A 390 27.71 -40.82 10.76
C ALA A 390 26.27 -40.33 10.49
N ASN A 391 26.12 -39.38 9.57
CA ASN A 391 25.19 -39.61 8.48
C ASN A 391 25.53 -38.87 7.19
N LYS A 392 25.25 -39.58 6.10
CA LYS A 392 25.52 -39.29 4.70
C LYS A 392 24.67 -38.13 4.19
N TYR A 393 25.23 -37.25 3.37
CA TYR A 393 24.54 -36.69 2.19
C TYR A 393 25.57 -36.36 1.10
N LYS A 394 25.44 -37.04 -0.05
CA LYS A 394 26.20 -36.79 -1.28
C LYS A 394 25.61 -35.56 -2.00
N PRO A 395 26.41 -34.66 -2.58
CA PRO A 395 25.94 -33.75 -3.62
C PRO A 395 25.89 -34.45 -4.99
N LEU A 396 24.78 -34.27 -5.71
CA LEU A 396 24.59 -34.72 -7.09
C LEU A 396 25.34 -33.80 -8.09
N PRO A 397 25.92 -34.33 -9.18
CA PRO A 397 26.62 -33.54 -10.17
C PRO A 397 25.68 -32.84 -11.16
N LEU A 398 26.01 -31.58 -11.47
CA LEU A 398 25.44 -30.78 -12.56
C LEU A 398 25.90 -31.37 -13.91
N HIS A 399 24.95 -31.86 -14.71
CA HIS A 399 25.18 -32.15 -16.13
C HIS A 399 24.72 -30.96 -16.99
N SER A 400 25.68 -30.35 -17.67
CA SER A 400 25.49 -29.45 -18.79
C SER A 400 25.08 -30.26 -20.04
N LYS A 401 23.94 -29.90 -20.64
CA LYS A 401 23.66 -30.21 -22.05
C LYS A 401 23.10 -28.95 -22.72
N SER A 402 23.94 -28.43 -23.63
CA SER A 402 23.64 -27.46 -24.65
C SER A 402 22.57 -27.97 -25.61
N ASN A 403 21.49 -27.21 -25.82
CA ASN A 403 20.63 -27.33 -27.00
C ASN A 403 20.23 -25.93 -27.45
N THR A 404 20.89 -25.47 -28.52
CA THR A 404 20.55 -24.30 -29.32
C THR A 404 19.45 -24.65 -30.33
N PRO A 405 18.37 -23.86 -30.47
CA PRO A 405 17.57 -23.84 -31.68
C PRO A 405 18.08 -22.77 -32.64
N SER A 406 18.39 -23.21 -33.85
CA SER A 406 18.82 -22.42 -34.99
C SER A 406 17.74 -21.45 -35.50
N ASN A 407 18.11 -20.18 -35.62
CA ASN A 407 17.42 -19.17 -36.42
C ASN A 407 17.45 -19.55 -37.93
N LYS A 408 16.29 -19.58 -38.58
CA LYS A 408 16.17 -19.47 -40.05
C LYS A 408 15.29 -18.27 -40.41
N PRO A 409 15.70 -17.41 -41.35
CA PRO A 409 14.89 -16.27 -41.78
C PRO A 409 13.82 -16.71 -42.80
N ALA A 410 12.60 -16.24 -42.60
CA ALA A 410 11.51 -16.41 -43.56
C ALA A 410 11.72 -15.52 -44.80
N LYS A 411 11.54 -16.12 -45.98
CA LYS A 411 11.59 -15.47 -47.29
C LYS A 411 10.43 -14.49 -47.44
N LYS A 412 10.75 -13.30 -47.97
CA LYS A 412 9.81 -12.36 -48.58
C LYS A 412 9.30 -12.94 -49.91
N THR A 413 7.99 -12.94 -50.09
CA THR A 413 7.34 -12.84 -51.41
C THR A 413 6.20 -11.83 -51.23
N GLY A 414 6.28 -10.72 -51.97
CA GLY A 414 5.19 -9.78 -52.08
C GLY A 414 4.14 -10.30 -53.04
N ASP A 415 2.92 -9.77 -52.89
CA ASP A 415 2.07 -9.43 -54.02
C ASP A 415 1.18 -8.25 -53.59
N CYS A 416 1.29 -7.18 -54.36
CA CYS A 416 0.43 -6.02 -54.37
C CYS A 416 -0.85 -6.39 -55.14
N ILE A 417 -2.03 -6.11 -54.59
CA ILE A 417 -3.21 -5.81 -55.43
C ILE A 417 -3.97 -4.64 -54.77
N CYS A 418 -4.00 -3.53 -55.49
CA CYS A 418 -4.90 -2.41 -55.29
C CYS A 418 -6.33 -2.81 -55.69
N SER A 419 -7.31 -2.40 -54.88
CA SER A 419 -8.60 -1.80 -55.29
C SER A 419 -9.29 -1.25 -54.04
#